data_AF-B0W101-F1
#
_entry.id   AF-B0W101-F1
#
_cell.length_a   1.000
_cell.length_b   1.000
_cell.length_c   1.000
_cell.angle_alpha   90.00
_cell.angle_beta   90.00
_cell.angle_gamma   90.00
#
_symmetry.space_group_name_H-M   'P 1'
#
loop_
_entity.id
_entity.type
_entity.pdbx_description
1 polymer ?
#
loop_
_entity_poly.entity_id
_entity_poly.type
_entity_poly.pdbx_seq_one_letter_code
_entity_poly.pdbx_strand_id
1 'polypeptide(L)'
;MDYCGSRGAGVAASAADPDDAMRRGDDLQTTGSDNCTFNKAQKELGRGDFTKIPNGVNGVEDRMSVVWEKGVQTGLIDPQRFVAITSTNAAKIFNLYPRKGRIAPGSDADVVIWDPKAVRTISAATHRQACDFNIFEGMKVHGVPEYVIVRGRVCVENGMLRVAEGHGQFVETPVNPPFVYDALNGVTDRNGDDKAARNGLQSLDLNQKHSDVDIPEPYSLPEKYIPGPALSVISVDSQVSTPHSARGHRPDGTKDMQQSTFSISGE
;
A
#
# COMPACT_ATOMS: atom_id res chain seq x y z
N MET A 1 2.98 -63.76 5.54
CA MET A 1 4.39 -63.35 5.69
C MET A 1 4.43 -61.86 5.45
N ASP A 2 4.75 -61.14 6.52
CA ASP A 2 4.93 -59.69 6.59
C ASP A 2 5.96 -59.18 5.57
N TYR A 3 5.83 -57.92 5.13
CA TYR A 3 6.74 -56.88 5.61
C TYR A 3 6.31 -55.45 5.21
N CYS A 4 6.50 -54.58 6.18
CA CYS A 4 6.47 -53.12 6.16
C CYS A 4 7.40 -52.50 5.10
N GLY A 5 7.00 -51.36 4.51
CA GLY A 5 7.82 -50.59 3.59
C GLY A 5 7.37 -49.13 3.50
N SER A 6 7.88 -48.31 4.42
CA SER A 6 7.84 -46.85 4.43
C SER A 6 8.29 -46.22 3.11
N ARG A 7 7.52 -45.27 2.57
CA ARG A 7 8.03 -44.20 1.70
C ARG A 7 7.46 -42.88 2.15
N GLY A 8 8.34 -42.02 2.66
CA GLY A 8 8.06 -40.61 2.84
C GLY A 8 7.72 -39.99 1.49
N ALA A 9 6.53 -39.41 1.40
CA ALA A 9 6.21 -38.49 0.33
C ALA A 9 6.88 -37.16 0.68
N GLY A 10 7.94 -36.83 -0.06
CA GLY A 10 8.56 -35.51 -0.04
C GLY A 10 7.49 -34.46 -0.34
N VAL A 11 7.46 -33.43 0.51
CA VAL A 11 6.68 -32.23 0.28
C VAL A 11 7.27 -31.55 -0.95
N ALA A 12 6.61 -31.70 -2.09
CA ALA A 12 6.90 -30.88 -3.25
C ALA A 12 6.60 -29.43 -2.87
N ALA A 13 7.61 -28.56 -2.98
CA ALA A 13 7.46 -27.13 -2.85
C ALA A 13 6.53 -26.64 -3.97
N SER A 14 5.25 -26.44 -3.65
CA SER A 14 4.33 -25.69 -4.50
C SER A 14 4.66 -24.20 -4.37
N ALA A 15 4.50 -23.45 -5.46
CA ALA A 15 4.66 -22.00 -5.57
C ALA A 15 4.35 -21.26 -4.25
N ALA A 16 5.25 -20.38 -3.83
CA ALA A 16 5.16 -19.63 -2.58
C ALA A 16 3.79 -18.96 -2.44
N ASP A 17 2.97 -19.50 -1.53
CA ASP A 17 1.70 -18.90 -1.15
C ASP A 17 2.01 -17.53 -0.53
N PRO A 18 1.46 -16.41 -1.04
CA PRO A 18 1.68 -15.09 -0.45
C PRO A 18 1.31 -15.04 1.04
N ASP A 19 0.37 -15.89 1.48
CA ASP A 19 0.03 -16.02 2.90
C ASP A 19 1.18 -16.66 3.70
N ASP A 20 1.89 -17.66 3.14
CA ASP A 20 3.05 -18.29 3.78
C ASP A 20 4.29 -17.38 3.75
N ALA A 21 4.48 -16.62 2.67
CA ALA A 21 5.53 -15.59 2.56
C ALA A 21 5.36 -14.47 3.60
N MET A 22 4.11 -14.10 3.91
CA MET A 22 3.79 -13.16 4.98
C MET A 22 4.04 -13.76 6.37
N ARG A 23 3.89 -15.09 6.54
CA ARG A 23 3.93 -15.79 7.83
C ARG A 23 5.32 -16.26 8.27
N ARG A 24 6.18 -16.72 7.35
CA ARG A 24 7.38 -17.49 7.71
C ARG A 24 8.73 -16.81 7.42
N GLY A 25 8.81 -15.88 6.46
CA GLY A 25 10.09 -15.37 5.97
C GLY A 25 10.33 -13.87 6.12
N ASP A 26 9.31 -13.08 6.47
CA ASP A 26 9.36 -11.62 6.27
C ASP A 26 9.70 -11.23 4.81
N ASP A 27 9.43 -12.13 3.86
CA ASP A 27 9.82 -12.02 2.45
C ASP A 27 9.08 -10.88 1.74
N LEU A 28 7.87 -10.54 2.25
CA LEU A 28 7.08 -9.39 1.86
C LEU A 28 6.92 -8.42 3.04
N GLN A 29 7.32 -7.17 2.83
CA GLN A 29 7.54 -6.19 3.89
C GLN A 29 6.55 -5.03 3.84
N THR A 30 5.87 -4.82 2.71
CA THR A 30 4.91 -3.70 2.55
C THR A 30 3.69 -4.11 1.73
N THR A 31 2.60 -3.38 1.94
CA THR A 31 1.37 -3.51 1.16
C THR A 31 1.06 -2.21 0.43
N GLY A 32 1.03 -2.27 -0.89
CA GLY A 32 0.47 -1.24 -1.77
C GLY A 32 -0.87 -1.69 -2.34
N SER A 33 -1.66 -0.76 -2.87
CA SER A 33 -2.93 -1.10 -3.54
C SER A 33 -2.84 -1.10 -5.07
N ASP A 34 -1.76 -0.56 -5.63
CA ASP A 34 -1.62 -0.29 -7.07
C ASP A 34 -2.89 0.36 -7.67
N ASN A 35 -3.39 1.40 -6.99
CA ASN A 35 -4.70 1.95 -7.29
C ASN A 35 -4.67 2.71 -8.61
N CYS A 36 -5.22 2.11 -9.66
CA CYS A 36 -5.30 2.65 -11.01
C CYS A 36 -6.69 2.34 -11.58
N THR A 37 -7.63 3.26 -11.40
CA THR A 37 -9.05 2.97 -11.60
C THR A 37 -9.58 3.47 -12.92
N PHE A 38 -10.28 2.58 -13.63
CA PHE A 38 -11.03 2.87 -14.84
C PHE A 38 -12.48 2.41 -14.64
N ASN A 39 -13.45 3.16 -15.16
CA ASN A 39 -14.85 2.75 -15.15
C ASN A 39 -15.09 1.59 -16.12
N LYS A 40 -16.22 0.90 -15.96
CA LYS A 40 -16.62 -0.19 -16.85
C LYS A 40 -16.57 0.21 -18.33
N ALA A 41 -17.11 1.37 -18.69
CA ALA A 41 -17.10 1.86 -20.07
C ALA A 41 -15.68 2.00 -20.65
N GLN A 42 -14.71 2.39 -19.83
CA GLN A 42 -13.30 2.50 -20.25
C GLN A 42 -12.66 1.12 -20.41
N LYS A 43 -12.98 0.17 -19.50
CA LYS A 43 -12.53 -1.22 -19.62
C LYS A 43 -13.06 -1.90 -20.89
N GLU A 44 -14.27 -1.56 -21.30
CA GLU A 44 -14.92 -2.10 -22.51
C GLU A 44 -14.24 -1.69 -23.83
N LEU A 45 -13.31 -0.73 -23.83
CA LEU A 45 -12.49 -0.42 -25.00
C LEU A 45 -11.68 -1.63 -25.50
N GLY A 46 -11.34 -2.56 -24.61
CA GLY A 46 -10.68 -3.83 -24.95
C GLY A 46 -11.64 -4.98 -25.23
N ARG A 47 -12.95 -4.72 -25.44
CA ARG A 47 -13.91 -5.77 -25.80
C ARG A 47 -13.50 -6.40 -27.13
N GLY A 48 -13.05 -7.66 -27.09
CA GLY A 48 -12.58 -8.40 -28.27
C GLY A 48 -11.06 -8.41 -28.44
N ASP A 49 -10.30 -7.68 -27.62
CA ASP A 49 -8.84 -7.68 -27.63
C ASP A 49 -8.33 -7.28 -26.23
N PHE A 50 -7.91 -8.27 -25.43
CA PHE A 50 -7.52 -8.05 -24.05
C PHE A 50 -6.32 -7.11 -23.90
N THR A 51 -5.47 -7.00 -24.94
CA THR A 51 -4.29 -6.12 -24.93
C THR A 51 -4.66 -4.64 -24.89
N LYS A 52 -5.92 -4.31 -25.22
CA LYS A 52 -6.48 -2.94 -25.21
C LYS A 52 -7.29 -2.62 -23.95
N ILE A 53 -7.45 -3.56 -23.03
CA ILE A 53 -8.09 -3.27 -21.74
C ILE A 53 -7.12 -2.41 -20.93
N PRO A 54 -7.51 -1.20 -20.49
CA PRO A 54 -6.65 -0.40 -19.63
C PRO A 54 -6.39 -1.14 -18.31
N ASN A 55 -5.13 -1.41 -17.97
CA ASN A 55 -4.74 -2.20 -16.80
C ASN A 55 -4.86 -1.38 -15.51
N GLY A 56 -5.44 -1.98 -14.47
CA GLY A 56 -5.57 -1.34 -13.15
C GLY A 56 -6.88 -1.70 -12.43
N VAL A 57 -6.86 -1.61 -11.10
CA VAL A 57 -7.99 -1.91 -10.22
C VAL A 57 -8.10 -0.88 -9.09
N ASN A 58 -9.19 -0.95 -8.34
CA ASN A 58 -9.42 -0.17 -7.13
C ASN A 58 -8.75 -0.85 -5.93
N GLY A 59 -8.42 -0.06 -4.90
CA GLY A 59 -7.94 -0.66 -3.64
C GLY A 59 -7.45 0.31 -2.59
N VAL A 60 -7.30 1.60 -2.90
CA VAL A 60 -6.73 2.57 -1.95
C VAL A 60 -7.53 2.69 -0.65
N GLU A 61 -8.86 2.69 -0.73
CA GLU A 61 -9.75 2.79 0.43
C GLU A 61 -9.82 1.48 1.22
N ASP A 62 -9.86 0.34 0.53
CA ASP A 62 -10.15 -0.95 1.14
C ASP A 62 -8.91 -1.68 1.66
N ARG A 63 -7.70 -1.29 1.23
CA ARG A 63 -6.43 -1.96 1.57
C ARG A 63 -6.32 -2.34 3.04
N MET A 64 -6.53 -1.38 3.95
CA MET A 64 -6.31 -1.64 5.38
C MET A 64 -7.34 -2.63 5.95
N SER A 65 -8.62 -2.50 5.62
CA SER A 65 -9.64 -3.44 6.12
C SER A 65 -9.48 -4.84 5.51
N VAL A 66 -9.10 -4.94 4.24
CA VAL A 66 -8.84 -6.24 3.59
C VAL A 66 -7.62 -6.92 4.21
N VAL A 67 -6.52 -6.19 4.44
CA VAL A 67 -5.33 -6.75 5.13
C VAL A 67 -5.66 -7.12 6.57
N TRP A 68 -6.49 -6.34 7.27
CA TRP A 68 -6.94 -6.69 8.62
C TRP A 68 -7.79 -7.96 8.64
N GLU A 69 -8.78 -8.06 7.76
CA GLU A 69 -9.67 -9.22 7.65
C GLU A 69 -8.90 -10.48 7.27
N LYS A 70 -8.02 -10.42 6.27
CA LYS A 70 -7.30 -11.60 5.78
C LYS A 70 -6.05 -11.94 6.57
N GLY A 71 -5.45 -10.94 7.23
CA GLY A 71 -4.23 -11.11 8.01
C GLY A 71 -4.48 -11.26 9.51
N VAL A 72 -5.10 -10.24 10.13
CA VAL A 72 -5.22 -10.18 11.59
C VAL A 72 -6.35 -11.08 12.09
N GLN A 73 -7.53 -11.01 11.48
CA GLN A 73 -8.69 -11.80 11.95
C GLN A 73 -8.51 -13.31 11.75
N THR A 74 -7.77 -13.71 10.72
CA THR A 74 -7.42 -15.13 10.48
C THR A 74 -6.31 -15.62 11.40
N GLY A 75 -5.62 -14.73 12.12
CA GLY A 75 -4.45 -15.04 12.93
C GLY A 75 -3.16 -15.26 12.12
N LEU A 76 -3.15 -14.89 10.84
CA LEU A 76 -1.95 -14.99 9.98
C LEU A 76 -0.85 -14.02 10.43
N ILE A 77 -1.23 -12.81 10.83
CA ILE A 77 -0.33 -11.78 11.37
C ILE A 77 -0.92 -11.18 12.64
N ASP A 78 -0.07 -10.69 13.54
CA ASP A 78 -0.51 -9.90 14.69
C ASP A 78 -0.78 -8.43 14.31
N PRO A 79 -1.48 -7.65 15.16
CA PRO A 79 -1.72 -6.23 14.91
C PRO A 79 -0.45 -5.36 14.79
N GLN A 80 0.67 -5.76 15.39
CA GLN A 80 1.93 -5.02 15.31
C GLN A 80 2.55 -5.18 13.91
N ARG A 81 2.50 -6.40 13.37
CA ARG A 81 2.89 -6.70 11.99
C ARG A 81 1.97 -5.99 11.00
N PHE A 82 0.67 -5.92 11.26
CA PHE A 82 -0.27 -5.11 10.47
C PHE A 82 0.19 -3.65 10.37
N VAL A 83 0.56 -3.01 11.49
CA VAL A 83 1.11 -1.65 11.48
C VAL A 83 2.40 -1.57 10.66
N ALA A 84 3.28 -2.57 10.80
CA ALA A 84 4.55 -2.60 10.09
C ALA A 84 4.38 -2.62 8.56
N ILE A 85 3.57 -3.54 8.03
CA ILE A 85 3.41 -3.73 6.58
C ILE A 85 2.49 -2.69 5.93
N THR A 86 1.66 -1.99 6.71
CA THR A 86 0.76 -0.97 6.19
C THR A 86 1.33 0.45 6.28
N SER A 87 2.34 0.69 7.14
CA SER A 87 2.91 2.02 7.37
C SER A 87 4.41 2.05 7.68
N THR A 88 4.86 1.39 8.77
CA THR A 88 6.21 1.60 9.31
C THR A 88 7.31 1.20 8.34
N ASN A 89 7.17 0.06 7.66
CA ASN A 89 8.19 -0.44 6.74
C ASN A 89 8.30 0.46 5.51
N ALA A 90 7.17 0.92 4.96
CA ALA A 90 7.16 1.89 3.87
C ALA A 90 7.86 3.20 4.30
N ALA A 91 7.58 3.70 5.50
CA ALA A 91 8.26 4.90 6.02
C ALA A 91 9.78 4.70 6.15
N LYS A 92 10.24 3.52 6.55
CA LYS A 92 11.68 3.21 6.62
C LYS A 92 12.32 3.11 5.23
N ILE A 93 11.67 2.41 4.30
CA ILE A 93 12.13 2.24 2.92
C ILE A 93 12.22 3.58 2.19
N PHE A 94 11.21 4.44 2.33
CA PHE A 94 11.17 5.76 1.70
C PHE A 94 11.85 6.87 2.52
N ASN A 95 12.62 6.50 3.56
CA ASN A 95 13.40 7.44 4.37
C ASN A 95 12.58 8.53 5.10
N LEU A 96 11.39 8.18 5.55
CA LEU A 96 10.45 9.05 6.28
C LEU A 96 10.27 8.65 7.75
N TYR A 97 10.88 7.55 8.20
CA TYR A 97 10.82 7.13 9.59
C TYR A 97 11.78 7.94 10.47
N PRO A 98 11.39 8.38 11.69
CA PRO A 98 10.11 8.16 12.37
C PRO A 98 9.07 9.27 12.11
N ARG A 99 9.33 10.25 11.23
CA ARG A 99 8.36 11.32 10.91
C ARG A 99 7.01 10.75 10.49
N LYS A 100 6.99 9.65 9.73
CA LYS A 100 5.81 8.86 9.36
C LYS A 100 5.91 7.43 9.90
N GLY A 101 4.76 6.76 10.02
CA GLY A 101 4.70 5.33 10.36
C GLY A 101 5.10 4.97 11.79
N ARG A 102 5.10 5.96 12.71
CA ARG A 102 5.31 5.78 14.15
C ARG A 102 4.44 6.76 14.93
N ILE A 103 3.86 6.30 16.03
CA ILE A 103 3.23 7.17 17.04
C ILE A 103 4.29 7.47 18.09
N ALA A 104 4.90 8.65 18.01
CA ALA A 104 5.91 9.12 18.96
C ALA A 104 5.96 10.66 18.96
N PRO A 105 6.42 11.31 20.04
CA PRO A 105 6.70 12.74 20.03
C PRO A 105 7.63 13.12 18.86
N GLY A 106 7.26 14.17 18.12
CA GLY A 106 8.00 14.64 16.94
C GLY A 106 7.61 13.98 15.62
N SER A 107 6.82 12.89 15.63
CA SER A 107 6.21 12.34 14.41
C SER A 107 5.03 13.20 13.95
N ASP A 108 4.74 13.17 12.65
CA ASP A 108 3.55 13.86 12.12
C ASP A 108 2.28 13.20 12.69
N ALA A 109 1.28 14.01 13.03
CA ALA A 109 -0.01 13.55 13.55
C ALA A 109 -0.91 12.98 12.45
N ASP A 110 -0.41 11.92 11.79
CA ASP A 110 -1.15 11.08 10.84
C ASP A 110 -1.55 9.79 11.56
N VAL A 111 -2.76 9.77 12.09
CA VAL A 111 -3.23 8.75 13.04
C VAL A 111 -4.59 8.23 12.62
N VAL A 112 -4.78 6.92 12.73
CA VAL A 112 -6.07 6.27 12.51
C VAL A 112 -6.56 5.71 13.84
N ILE A 113 -7.78 6.07 14.24
CA ILE A 113 -8.50 5.39 15.30
C ILE A 113 -9.24 4.23 14.63
N TRP A 114 -8.85 3.02 14.99
CA TRP A 114 -9.26 1.79 14.34
C TRP A 114 -10.13 0.98 15.27
N ASP A 115 -11.37 0.68 14.88
CA ASP A 115 -12.22 -0.27 15.60
C ASP A 115 -12.00 -1.69 15.02
N PRO A 116 -11.33 -2.59 15.76
CA PRO A 116 -11.08 -3.95 15.29
C PRO A 116 -12.34 -4.84 15.27
N LYS A 117 -13.43 -4.42 15.93
CA LYS A 117 -14.68 -5.17 16.05
C LYS A 117 -15.77 -4.66 15.11
N ALA A 118 -15.68 -3.41 14.66
CA ALA A 118 -16.56 -2.89 13.63
C ALA A 118 -16.49 -3.75 12.37
N VAL A 119 -17.65 -4.01 11.77
CA VAL A 119 -17.80 -4.79 10.55
C VAL A 119 -18.47 -3.93 9.50
N ARG A 120 -17.95 -3.96 8.27
CA ARG A 120 -18.61 -3.40 7.10
C ARG A 120 -18.60 -4.40 5.95
N THR A 121 -19.58 -4.29 5.05
CA THR A 121 -19.56 -4.97 3.76
C THR A 121 -19.02 -4.00 2.72
N ILE A 122 -17.98 -4.39 2.00
CA ILE A 122 -17.42 -3.56 0.92
C ILE A 122 -18.44 -3.53 -0.24
N SER A 123 -18.75 -2.32 -0.71
CA SER A 123 -19.60 -2.13 -1.90
C SER A 123 -19.22 -0.87 -2.66
N ALA A 124 -19.25 -0.95 -3.99
CA ALA A 124 -19.15 0.19 -4.90
C ALA A 124 -20.24 1.24 -4.65
N ALA A 125 -21.41 0.84 -4.13
CA ALA A 125 -22.47 1.79 -3.79
C ALA A 125 -22.12 2.70 -2.59
N THR A 126 -21.17 2.27 -1.75
CA THR A 126 -20.84 2.95 -0.49
C THR A 126 -19.41 3.48 -0.43
N HIS A 127 -18.53 3.03 -1.33
CA HIS A 127 -17.14 3.47 -1.34
C HIS A 127 -17.02 4.94 -1.71
N ARG A 128 -15.85 5.54 -1.48
CA ARG A 128 -15.52 6.92 -1.81
C ARG A 128 -14.63 7.03 -3.05
N GLN A 129 -14.38 5.91 -3.72
CA GLN A 129 -13.67 5.88 -5.00
C GLN A 129 -14.61 6.34 -6.12
N ALA A 130 -14.05 6.87 -7.19
CA ALA A 130 -14.85 7.36 -8.31
C ALA A 130 -15.18 6.26 -9.34
N CYS A 131 -14.56 5.08 -9.23
CA CYS A 131 -14.87 3.96 -10.10
C CYS A 131 -16.25 3.37 -9.85
N ASP A 132 -16.90 2.87 -10.89
CA ASP A 132 -18.26 2.33 -10.85
C ASP A 132 -18.35 0.86 -10.39
N PHE A 133 -17.23 0.27 -9.96
CA PHE A 133 -17.17 -1.09 -9.40
C PHE A 133 -16.14 -1.18 -8.27
N ASN A 134 -16.19 -2.29 -7.53
CA ASN A 134 -15.20 -2.65 -6.53
C ASN A 134 -14.80 -4.13 -6.70
N ILE A 135 -13.51 -4.44 -6.78
CA ILE A 135 -13.04 -5.83 -6.90
C ILE A 135 -13.30 -6.67 -5.63
N PHE A 136 -13.58 -6.01 -4.50
CA PHE A 136 -13.91 -6.64 -3.22
C PHE A 136 -15.42 -6.61 -2.91
N GLU A 137 -16.28 -6.42 -3.92
CA GLU A 137 -17.73 -6.31 -3.76
C GLU A 137 -18.32 -7.46 -2.91
N GLY A 138 -19.12 -7.11 -1.90
CA GLY A 138 -19.79 -8.06 -1.03
C GLY A 138 -18.91 -8.67 0.07
N MET A 139 -17.60 -8.36 0.11
CA MET A 139 -16.72 -8.86 1.16
C MET A 139 -17.07 -8.21 2.51
N LYS A 140 -17.38 -9.04 3.50
CA LYS A 140 -17.48 -8.59 4.90
C LYS A 140 -16.07 -8.49 5.48
N VAL A 141 -15.74 -7.34 6.05
CA VAL A 141 -14.43 -7.07 6.66
C VAL A 141 -14.62 -6.51 8.06
N HIS A 142 -13.82 -7.01 9.00
CA HIS A 142 -13.60 -6.39 10.30
C HIS A 142 -12.48 -5.36 10.22
N GLY A 143 -12.40 -4.49 11.22
CA GLY A 143 -11.38 -3.45 11.24
C GLY A 143 -11.79 -2.30 10.34
N VAL A 144 -12.39 -1.28 10.95
CA VAL A 144 -12.88 -0.10 10.24
C VAL A 144 -12.25 1.15 10.84
N PRO A 145 -11.77 2.11 10.01
CA PRO A 145 -11.30 3.39 10.52
C PRO A 145 -12.48 4.25 10.98
N GLU A 146 -12.59 4.48 12.29
CA GLU A 146 -13.60 5.39 12.86
C GLU A 146 -13.19 6.85 12.64
N TYR A 147 -11.92 7.14 12.89
CA TYR A 147 -11.33 8.45 12.69
C TYR A 147 -10.04 8.34 11.88
N VAL A 148 -9.86 9.25 10.94
CA VAL A 148 -8.59 9.45 10.23
C VAL A 148 -8.15 10.88 10.46
N ILE A 149 -7.00 11.04 11.10
CA ILE A 149 -6.38 12.32 11.42
C ILE A 149 -5.18 12.48 10.51
N VAL A 150 -5.09 13.61 9.81
CA VAL A 150 -3.96 13.93 8.93
C VAL A 150 -3.39 15.29 9.33
N ARG A 151 -2.12 15.30 9.74
CA ARG A 151 -1.41 16.49 10.25
C ARG A 151 -2.20 17.20 11.36
N GLY A 152 -2.78 16.43 12.27
CA GLY A 152 -3.54 16.94 13.42
C GLY A 152 -4.95 17.42 13.12
N ARG A 153 -5.48 17.24 11.89
CA ARG A 153 -6.87 17.55 11.54
C ARG A 153 -7.67 16.28 11.33
N VAL A 154 -8.88 16.20 11.89
CA VAL A 154 -9.81 15.10 11.64
C VAL A 154 -10.34 15.21 10.21
N CYS A 155 -9.94 14.27 9.37
CA CYS A 155 -10.28 14.21 7.95
C CYS A 155 -11.41 13.21 7.66
N VAL A 156 -11.54 12.16 8.46
CA VAL A 156 -12.68 11.23 8.43
C VAL A 156 -13.20 11.05 9.84
N GLU A 157 -14.52 11.08 9.98
CA GLU A 157 -15.23 10.78 11.23
C GLU A 157 -16.47 9.95 10.89
N ASN A 158 -16.56 8.74 11.43
CA ASN A 158 -17.71 7.84 11.27
C ASN A 158 -18.12 7.65 9.79
N GLY A 159 -17.14 7.43 8.92
CA GLY A 159 -17.34 7.27 7.48
C GLY A 159 -17.68 8.56 6.71
N MET A 160 -17.74 9.71 7.37
CA MET A 160 -17.91 11.02 6.72
C MET A 160 -16.56 11.67 6.45
N LEU A 161 -16.30 12.00 5.18
CA LEU A 161 -15.11 12.71 4.75
C LEU A 161 -15.27 14.22 4.98
N ARG A 162 -14.30 14.83 5.66
CA ARG A 162 -14.22 16.26 5.98
C ARG A 162 -12.83 16.78 5.65
N VAL A 163 -12.58 17.04 4.37
CA VAL A 163 -11.26 17.50 3.89
C VAL A 163 -11.39 18.71 2.97
N ALA A 164 -10.40 19.60 3.05
CA ALA A 164 -10.19 20.63 2.05
C ALA A 164 -9.17 20.13 1.02
N GLU A 165 -9.52 20.25 -0.26
CA GLU A 165 -8.60 19.94 -1.35
C GLU A 165 -7.34 20.82 -1.24
N GLY A 166 -6.16 20.19 -1.28
CA GLY A 166 -4.87 20.86 -1.10
C GLY A 166 -4.31 20.85 0.34
N HIS A 167 -5.00 20.22 1.31
CA HIS A 167 -4.45 20.05 2.67
C HIS A 167 -3.20 19.14 2.71
N GLY A 168 -3.12 18.19 1.78
CA GLY A 168 -1.94 17.34 1.59
C GLY A 168 -0.71 18.16 1.17
N GLN A 169 0.47 17.73 1.60
CA GLN A 169 1.74 18.35 1.22
C GLN A 169 2.67 17.32 0.63
N PHE A 170 3.49 17.77 -0.32
CA PHE A 170 4.63 16.99 -0.78
C PHE A 170 5.58 16.75 0.41
N VAL A 171 6.07 15.51 0.53
CA VAL A 171 7.04 15.12 1.54
C VAL A 171 8.29 14.69 0.80
N GLU A 172 9.36 15.47 0.92
CA GLU A 172 10.64 15.14 0.34
C GLU A 172 11.20 13.87 1.00
N THR A 173 11.68 12.94 0.18
CA THR A 173 12.30 11.68 0.60
C THR A 173 13.81 11.77 0.38
N PRO A 174 14.63 11.94 1.43
CA PRO A 174 16.08 12.02 1.25
C PRO A 174 16.63 10.71 0.66
N VAL A 175 17.64 10.83 -0.20
CA VAL A 175 18.33 9.68 -0.79
C VAL A 175 19.09 8.86 0.27
N ASN A 176 19.50 7.65 -0.10
CA ASN A 176 20.24 6.71 0.75
C ASN A 176 19.54 6.36 2.09
N PRO A 177 18.29 5.83 2.05
CA PRO A 177 17.60 5.33 3.24
C PRO A 177 18.49 4.37 4.04
N PRO A 178 18.81 4.68 5.31
CA PRO A 178 19.62 3.82 6.16
C PRO A 178 19.09 2.39 6.22
N PHE A 179 17.77 2.24 6.34
CA PHE A 179 17.11 0.94 6.41
C PHE A 179 17.46 -0.01 5.25
N VAL A 180 17.65 0.52 4.04
CA VAL A 180 17.99 -0.27 2.85
C VAL A 180 19.51 -0.36 2.68
N TYR A 181 20.19 0.78 2.70
CA TYR A 181 21.61 0.85 2.35
C TYR A 181 22.55 0.35 3.45
N ASP A 182 22.15 0.38 4.72
CA ASP A 182 22.94 -0.25 5.79
C ASP A 182 23.00 -1.76 5.63
N ALA A 183 21.86 -2.36 5.32
CA ALA A 183 21.78 -3.80 5.10
C ALA A 183 22.68 -4.23 3.93
N LEU A 184 22.75 -3.42 2.87
CA LEU A 184 23.66 -3.64 1.73
C LEU A 184 25.14 -3.44 2.12
N ASN A 185 25.42 -2.48 2.99
CA ASN A 185 26.77 -2.15 3.43
C ASN A 185 27.25 -2.96 4.65
N GLY A 186 26.46 -3.93 5.12
CA GLY A 186 26.78 -4.75 6.30
C GLY A 186 26.77 -3.98 7.63
N VAL A 187 26.12 -2.81 7.69
CA VAL A 187 26.02 -1.99 8.89
C VAL A 187 24.87 -2.49 9.77
N THR A 188 25.19 -3.12 10.90
CA THR A 188 24.19 -3.78 11.74
C THR A 188 23.64 -2.91 12.86
N ASP A 189 24.34 -1.87 13.32
CA ASP A 189 23.87 -1.02 14.43
C ASP A 189 24.27 0.45 14.21
N ARG A 190 23.31 1.31 13.83
CA ARG A 190 23.49 2.78 13.90
C ARG A 190 22.93 3.37 15.20
N ASN A 191 21.88 2.79 15.79
CA ASN A 191 21.29 3.19 17.07
C ASN A 191 20.57 1.99 17.71
N GLY A 192 20.72 1.79 19.02
CA GLY A 192 20.27 0.59 19.75
C GLY A 192 18.76 0.32 19.82
N ASP A 193 17.93 1.20 19.25
CA ASP A 193 16.47 1.08 19.26
C ASP A 193 15.92 0.18 18.13
N ASP A 194 16.76 -0.22 17.17
CA ASP A 194 16.34 -0.82 15.89
C ASP A 194 16.34 -2.36 15.84
N LYS A 195 16.70 -3.06 16.92
CA LYS A 195 16.70 -4.54 16.93
C LYS A 195 15.31 -5.14 16.74
N ALA A 196 14.26 -4.46 17.19
CA ALA A 196 12.87 -4.80 16.89
C ALA A 196 12.37 -4.21 15.56
N ALA A 197 13.08 -3.22 15.01
CA ALA A 197 12.65 -2.42 13.87
C ALA A 197 12.94 -3.06 12.51
N ARG A 198 13.82 -4.07 12.43
CA ARG A 198 14.08 -4.79 11.17
C ARG A 198 13.13 -5.96 10.91
N ASN A 199 12.21 -6.28 11.82
CA ASN A 199 11.29 -7.44 11.69
C ASN A 199 11.98 -8.75 11.24
N GLY A 200 13.26 -8.94 11.56
CA GLY A 200 14.04 -10.12 11.13
C GLY A 200 14.93 -9.93 9.90
N LEU A 201 14.91 -8.79 9.19
CA LEU A 201 15.86 -8.49 8.10
C LEU A 201 17.27 -8.26 8.68
N GLN A 202 18.09 -9.31 8.73
CA GLN A 202 19.46 -9.24 9.27
C GLN A 202 20.50 -8.92 8.18
N SER A 203 20.24 -9.28 6.94
CA SER A 203 21.08 -9.04 5.76
C SER A 203 20.24 -9.16 4.49
N LEU A 204 20.43 -8.25 3.53
CA LEU A 204 19.94 -8.43 2.16
C LEU A 204 21.10 -9.00 1.34
N ASP A 205 21.18 -10.33 1.25
CA ASP A 205 22.14 -10.97 0.35
C ASP A 205 21.54 -11.02 -1.06
N LEU A 206 21.86 -10.01 -1.87
CA LEU A 206 21.44 -9.94 -3.28
C LEU A 206 22.00 -11.09 -4.14
N ASN A 207 22.98 -11.84 -3.62
CA ASN A 207 23.57 -13.00 -4.29
C ASN A 207 23.01 -14.34 -3.79
N GLN A 208 22.08 -14.32 -2.83
CA GLN A 208 21.44 -15.53 -2.33
C GLN A 208 20.48 -16.03 -3.40
N LYS A 209 20.91 -17.05 -4.16
CA LYS A 209 20.05 -17.79 -5.09
C LYS A 209 18.93 -18.47 -4.30
N HIS A 210 17.80 -17.80 -4.12
CA HIS A 210 16.55 -18.47 -3.79
C HIS A 210 16.18 -19.33 -5.01
N SER A 211 16.23 -20.65 -4.82
CA SER A 211 15.79 -21.76 -5.68
C SER A 211 15.40 -21.41 -7.13
N ASP A 212 16.08 -22.04 -8.09
CA ASP A 212 15.86 -22.05 -9.54
C ASP A 212 14.41 -21.74 -9.98
N VAL A 213 14.08 -20.46 -10.05
CA VAL A 213 13.03 -19.98 -10.95
C VAL A 213 13.73 -19.87 -12.29
N ASP A 214 13.33 -20.69 -13.27
CA ASP A 214 13.76 -20.53 -14.66
C ASP A 214 13.31 -19.14 -15.13
N ILE A 215 14.17 -18.15 -14.95
CA ILE A 215 14.04 -16.84 -15.57
C ILE A 215 14.43 -17.06 -17.02
N PRO A 216 13.50 -16.96 -17.99
CA PRO A 216 13.88 -16.98 -19.40
C PRO A 216 14.92 -15.90 -19.62
N GLU A 217 15.93 -16.19 -20.47
CA GLU A 217 17.05 -15.29 -20.76
C GLU A 217 16.65 -13.81 -20.76
N PRO A 218 17.50 -12.91 -20.21
CA PRO A 218 17.18 -11.50 -20.09
C PRO A 218 16.71 -10.97 -21.43
N TYR A 219 15.46 -10.50 -21.45
CA TYR A 219 14.85 -9.88 -22.61
C TYR A 219 15.84 -8.85 -23.14
N SER A 220 16.37 -9.09 -24.34
CA SER A 220 17.31 -8.17 -24.96
C SER A 220 16.58 -6.84 -25.13
N LEU A 221 16.99 -5.81 -24.39
CA LEU A 221 16.44 -4.48 -24.59
C LEU A 221 16.71 -4.11 -26.06
N PRO A 222 15.68 -3.74 -26.84
CA PRO A 222 15.92 -3.32 -28.22
C PRO A 222 16.91 -2.15 -28.20
N GLU A 223 17.97 -2.27 -28.99
CA GLU A 223 19.07 -1.29 -29.14
C GLU A 223 18.60 0.15 -29.42
N LYS A 224 17.34 0.29 -29.83
CA LYS A 224 16.63 1.54 -29.97
C LYS A 224 15.30 1.43 -29.24
N TYR A 225 15.13 2.24 -28.20
CA TYR A 225 13.81 2.64 -27.72
C TYR A 225 13.08 3.30 -28.90
N ILE A 226 12.28 2.52 -29.61
CA ILE A 226 11.22 3.07 -30.45
C ILE A 226 10.15 3.43 -29.44
N PRO A 227 9.82 4.72 -29.21
CA PRO A 227 8.65 5.05 -28.46
C PRO A 227 7.47 4.39 -29.18
N GLY A 228 7.00 3.25 -28.63
CA GLY A 228 5.61 2.86 -28.80
C GLY A 228 4.77 4.08 -28.43
N PRO A 229 3.62 4.30 -29.09
CA PRO A 229 2.86 5.53 -28.95
C PRO A 229 2.81 5.83 -27.47
N ALA A 230 3.45 6.93 -27.09
CA ALA A 230 3.67 7.22 -25.70
C ALA A 230 2.31 7.13 -24.99
N LEU A 231 2.36 7.01 -23.67
CA LEU A 231 1.23 7.35 -22.80
C LEU A 231 0.73 8.81 -22.99
N SER A 232 1.01 9.45 -24.14
CA SER A 232 0.39 10.64 -24.72
C SER A 232 -0.94 10.37 -25.45
N VAL A 233 -1.52 9.18 -25.33
CA VAL A 233 -2.98 9.00 -25.53
C VAL A 233 -3.70 8.94 -24.18
N ILE A 234 -3.26 9.77 -23.22
CA ILE A 234 -4.24 10.53 -22.45
C ILE A 234 -4.87 11.45 -23.49
N SER A 235 -5.91 10.94 -24.19
CA SER A 235 -6.88 11.85 -24.79
C SER A 235 -7.21 12.88 -23.70
N VAL A 236 -7.39 14.14 -24.08
CA VAL A 236 -7.85 15.18 -23.17
C VAL A 236 -9.17 14.74 -22.45
N ASP A 237 -9.81 13.69 -22.97
CA ASP A 237 -11.02 13.05 -22.44
C ASP A 237 -10.79 11.73 -21.66
N SER A 238 -9.58 11.15 -21.64
CA SER A 238 -9.29 9.91 -20.88
C SER A 238 -8.97 10.24 -19.42
N GLN A 239 -10.02 10.61 -18.70
CA GLN A 239 -9.94 10.85 -17.26
C GLN A 239 -9.79 9.49 -16.55
N VAL A 240 -8.64 9.25 -15.93
CA VAL A 240 -8.54 8.28 -14.82
C VAL A 240 -9.65 8.66 -13.84
N SER A 241 -10.45 7.68 -13.41
CA SER A 241 -11.69 7.99 -12.66
C SER A 241 -11.39 8.73 -11.35
N THR A 242 -10.20 8.56 -10.76
CA THR A 242 -9.76 9.32 -9.59
C THR A 242 -9.73 10.84 -9.88
N PRO A 243 -10.54 11.67 -9.20
CA PRO A 243 -10.80 13.06 -9.62
C PRO A 243 -9.62 14.05 -9.46
N HIS A 244 -8.37 13.60 -9.25
CA HIS A 244 -7.27 14.46 -8.79
C HIS A 244 -5.95 14.34 -9.54
N SER A 245 -5.78 13.39 -10.47
CA SER A 245 -4.51 13.31 -11.24
C SER A 245 -4.48 14.18 -12.50
N ALA A 246 -5.62 14.76 -12.92
CA ALA A 246 -5.75 15.49 -14.19
C ALA A 246 -5.99 17.01 -14.07
N ARG A 247 -6.14 17.58 -12.87
CA ARG A 247 -6.20 19.05 -12.72
C ARG A 247 -4.79 19.58 -12.48
N GLY A 248 -4.31 20.41 -13.40
CA GLY A 248 -3.00 21.06 -13.32
C GLY A 248 -2.79 21.90 -12.06
N HIS A 249 -1.56 22.41 -11.92
CA HIS A 249 -1.12 23.22 -10.78
C HIS A 249 -2.12 24.35 -10.48
N ARG A 250 -2.53 24.49 -9.21
CA ARG A 250 -3.35 25.62 -8.79
C ARG A 250 -2.55 26.91 -9.00
N PRO A 251 -3.17 27.99 -9.53
CA PRO A 251 -2.54 29.30 -9.51
C PRO A 251 -2.35 29.74 -8.05
N ASP A 252 -1.14 30.13 -7.69
CA ASP A 252 -0.85 30.71 -6.38
C ASP A 252 -1.76 31.93 -6.13
N GLY A 253 -2.40 31.98 -4.96
CA GLY A 253 -3.14 33.16 -4.49
C GLY A 253 -4.65 33.01 -4.24
N THR A 254 -5.22 31.80 -4.30
CA THR A 254 -6.61 31.58 -3.83
C THR A 254 -6.63 31.35 -2.32
N LYS A 255 -7.38 32.21 -1.62
CA LYS A 255 -7.47 32.28 -0.16
C LYS A 255 -8.14 31.03 0.42
N ASP A 256 -7.44 30.33 1.31
CA ASP A 256 -7.98 29.21 2.09
C ASP A 256 -9.04 29.73 3.09
N MET A 257 -10.32 29.45 2.82
CA MET A 257 -11.45 29.89 3.66
C MET A 257 -11.50 29.18 5.04
N GLN A 258 -10.63 28.21 5.31
CA GLN A 258 -10.60 27.47 6.58
C GLN A 258 -9.45 27.86 7.52
N GLN A 259 -8.69 28.91 7.21
CA GLN A 259 -7.76 29.52 8.19
C GLN A 259 -8.45 30.35 9.28
N SER A 260 -9.75 30.14 9.53
CA SER A 260 -10.42 30.74 10.68
C SER A 260 -9.96 30.03 11.95
N THR A 261 -8.94 30.59 12.59
CA THR A 261 -8.47 30.21 13.92
C THR A 261 -9.61 30.38 14.93
N PHE A 262 -10.30 29.30 15.28
CA PHE A 262 -11.14 29.30 16.47
C PHE A 262 -10.22 29.28 17.70
N SER A 263 -10.00 30.46 18.29
CA SER A 263 -9.47 30.56 19.66
C SER A 263 -10.63 30.34 20.63
N ILE A 264 -10.63 29.20 21.32
CA ILE A 264 -11.38 29.02 22.56
C ILE A 264 -10.40 29.34 23.69
N SER A 265 -10.39 30.60 24.10
CA SER A 265 -9.98 31.01 25.43
C SER A 265 -11.04 31.97 25.92
N GLY A 266 -12.01 31.42 26.64
CA GLY A 266 -13.10 32.14 27.28
C GLY A 266 -13.55 31.34 28.48
N GLU A 267 -12.75 31.39 29.53
CA GLU A 267 -13.11 31.66 30.95
C GLU A 267 -11.83 31.70 31.79
#